data_AF-A0A2Y9Q7P7-F1
#
_entry.id   AF-A0A2Y9Q7P7-F1
#
_cell.length_a   1.000
_cell.length_b   1.000
_cell.length_c   1.000
_cell.angle_alpha   90.00
_cell.angle_beta   90.00
_cell.angle_gamma   90.00
#
_symmetry.space_group_name_H-M   'P 1'
#
loop_
_entity.id
_entity.type
_entity.pdbx_description
1 polymer ?
#
loop_
_entity_poly.entity_id
_entity_poly.type
_entity_poly.pdbx_seq_one_letter_code
_entity_poly.pdbx_strand_id
1 'polypeptide(L)'
;MSLGTTEGEDLAEYFRLQYGQRLVQLLQKFPSTEDHSDSPSIRLLEKKKEAKLMHHAMEQKKETFQRRMETLNLRWEELGVKEAQLKAHIQKFEQFIRENDQKRIRALKKANKERELKRQCMQELTKAKQEMAALRLEHQRLSAKLQEYSIFNKYLEKVVESSEFEEIHEVIARYNTLVSMHHDLMQSAQEGQEKVERAKARLAHYKEEKDDEILQHNNELARLQMRFDRARSDVIIWESRWAHIQNTAAKKTLLLGTIKMATLNLFQIVSKQLKEASSVSLEDTHKQLDTIQQFIQDLSDIWAEVKKKEQQQVRV
;
A
#
# COMPACT_ATOMS: atom_id res chain seq x y z
N MET A 1 -119.78 -81.02 126.62
CA MET A 1 -118.58 -80.22 126.89
C MET A 1 -118.05 -79.79 125.53
N SER A 2 -118.08 -78.55 125.05
CA SER A 2 -117.94 -77.23 125.66
C SER A 2 -118.86 -76.22 124.94
N LEU A 3 -119.56 -75.38 125.70
CA LEU A 3 -120.22 -74.13 125.27
C LEU A 3 -119.13 -73.08 124.93
N GLY A 4 -119.28 -71.99 124.17
CA GLY A 4 -120.37 -71.10 123.73
C GLY A 4 -119.69 -69.71 123.68
N THR A 5 -119.68 -68.91 122.61
CA THR A 5 -120.71 -68.00 122.07
C THR A 5 -120.07 -67.33 120.83
N THR A 6 -120.60 -67.44 119.59
CA THR A 6 -121.62 -66.55 118.95
C THR A 6 -121.17 -65.08 118.96
N GLU A 7 -121.10 -64.28 117.89
CA GLU A 7 -121.87 -64.11 116.65
C GLU A 7 -121.12 -63.03 115.82
N GLY A 8 -121.11 -63.08 114.48
CA GLY A 8 -120.81 -61.85 113.71
C GLY A 8 -120.28 -62.00 112.28
N GLU A 9 -119.31 -62.89 112.04
CA GLU A 9 -118.56 -62.83 110.77
C GLU A 9 -119.09 -63.77 109.68
N ASP A 10 -119.93 -64.76 110.05
CA ASP A 10 -120.52 -65.73 109.12
C ASP A 10 -121.70 -65.21 108.28
N LEU A 11 -122.27 -64.02 108.57
CA LEU A 11 -123.31 -63.43 107.71
C LEU A 11 -122.74 -62.68 106.50
N ALA A 12 -121.56 -62.05 106.65
CA ALA A 12 -121.00 -61.19 105.60
C ALA A 12 -120.43 -61.97 104.40
N GLU A 13 -119.93 -63.18 104.62
CA GLU A 13 -119.50 -64.08 103.54
C GLU A 13 -120.69 -64.74 102.84
N TYR A 14 -121.75 -65.10 103.58
CA TYR A 14 -122.98 -65.63 102.98
C TYR A 14 -123.62 -64.62 102.00
N PHE A 15 -123.67 -63.34 102.36
CA PHE A 15 -124.20 -62.31 101.46
C PHE A 15 -123.30 -62.02 100.25
N ARG A 16 -121.97 -62.04 100.38
CA ARG A 16 -121.09 -61.78 99.23
C ARG A 16 -121.16 -62.89 98.17
N LEU A 17 -121.22 -64.16 98.58
CA LEU A 17 -121.36 -65.26 97.62
C LEU A 17 -122.75 -65.28 96.95
N GLN A 18 -123.83 -65.02 97.71
CA GLN A 18 -125.18 -64.91 97.14
C GLN A 18 -125.32 -63.70 96.22
N TYR A 19 -124.81 -62.53 96.58
CA TYR A 19 -124.91 -61.34 95.73
C TYR A 19 -124.05 -61.47 94.46
N GLY A 20 -122.86 -62.07 94.52
CA GLY A 20 -122.02 -62.30 93.34
C GLY A 20 -122.68 -63.25 92.33
N GLN A 21 -123.27 -64.35 92.80
CA GLN A 21 -123.96 -65.30 91.92
C GLN A 21 -125.31 -64.78 91.40
N ARG A 22 -126.00 -63.89 92.14
CA ARG A 22 -127.27 -63.30 91.72
C ARG A 22 -127.09 -62.08 90.81
N LEU A 23 -125.99 -61.33 90.91
CA LEU A 23 -125.67 -60.22 90.00
C LEU A 23 -125.33 -60.73 88.58
N VAL A 24 -124.60 -61.85 88.49
CA VAL A 24 -124.26 -62.49 87.22
C VAL A 24 -125.49 -63.14 86.56
N GLN A 25 -126.45 -63.64 87.33
CA GLN A 25 -127.72 -64.16 86.80
C GLN A 25 -128.77 -63.09 86.47
N LEU A 26 -128.73 -61.91 87.11
CA LEU A 26 -129.65 -60.79 86.80
C LEU A 26 -129.19 -59.96 85.60
N LEU A 27 -127.89 -59.93 85.27
CA LEU A 27 -127.36 -59.26 84.08
C LEU A 27 -127.49 -60.08 82.78
N GLN A 28 -127.91 -61.34 82.87
CA GLN A 28 -128.03 -62.25 81.72
C GLN A 28 -129.49 -62.42 81.21
N LYS A 29 -130.45 -61.63 81.72
CA LYS A 29 -131.89 -61.79 81.45
C LYS A 29 -132.65 -60.53 80.99
N PHE A 30 -132.01 -59.63 80.23
CA PHE A 30 -132.73 -58.62 79.44
C PHE A 30 -132.45 -58.77 77.94
N PRO A 31 -133.49 -58.93 77.10
CA PRO A 31 -133.38 -58.83 75.64
C PRO A 31 -133.79 -57.44 75.12
N SER A 32 -133.25 -57.12 73.92
CA SER A 32 -133.75 -56.19 72.87
C SER A 32 -133.23 -54.74 72.82
N THR A 33 -132.78 -54.37 71.59
CA THR A 33 -133.00 -53.10 70.84
C THR A 33 -132.48 -51.77 71.46
N GLU A 34 -132.08 -50.73 70.73
CA GLU A 34 -132.38 -50.25 69.38
C GLU A 34 -131.42 -49.08 69.06
N ASP A 35 -131.18 -48.84 67.77
CA ASP A 35 -130.81 -47.52 67.24
C ASP A 35 -131.96 -46.54 67.50
N HIS A 36 -131.93 -45.86 68.63
CA HIS A 36 -132.72 -44.66 68.87
C HIS A 36 -131.80 -43.52 69.24
N SER A 37 -131.58 -42.65 68.25
CA SER A 37 -131.65 -41.20 68.41
C SER A 37 -131.31 -40.69 69.81
N ASP A 38 -130.01 -40.44 70.00
CA ASP A 38 -129.52 -39.64 71.10
C ASP A 38 -130.36 -38.36 71.20
N SER A 39 -130.83 -38.04 72.40
CA SER A 39 -131.35 -36.72 72.75
C SER A 39 -130.48 -35.63 72.08
N PRO A 40 -131.04 -34.53 71.54
CA PRO A 40 -130.25 -33.42 70.98
C PRO A 40 -129.12 -32.98 71.90
N SER A 41 -129.25 -33.18 73.22
CA SER A 41 -128.21 -32.93 74.20
C SER A 41 -127.07 -33.98 74.18
N ILE A 42 -127.36 -35.27 74.00
CA ILE A 42 -126.37 -36.37 73.97
C ILE A 42 -125.68 -36.43 72.60
N ARG A 43 -126.40 -36.27 71.48
CA ARG A 43 -125.82 -36.20 70.13
C ARG A 43 -124.92 -34.99 69.94
N LEU A 44 -125.28 -33.86 70.55
CA LEU A 44 -124.46 -32.65 70.54
C LEU A 44 -123.27 -32.79 71.49
N LEU A 45 -123.39 -33.51 72.62
CA LEU A 45 -122.26 -33.89 73.47
C LEU A 45 -121.30 -34.85 72.79
N GLU A 46 -121.79 -35.84 72.05
CA GLU A 46 -120.98 -36.78 71.27
C GLU A 46 -120.37 -36.13 70.05
N LYS A 47 -121.11 -35.33 69.27
CA LYS A 47 -120.52 -34.50 68.20
C LYS A 47 -119.50 -33.50 68.74
N LYS A 48 -119.69 -32.97 69.96
CA LYS A 48 -118.73 -32.08 70.63
C LYS A 48 -117.54 -32.87 71.19
N LYS A 49 -117.71 -34.14 71.58
CA LYS A 49 -116.63 -35.05 71.99
C LYS A 49 -115.85 -35.54 70.76
N GLU A 50 -116.51 -35.91 69.67
CA GLU A 50 -115.94 -36.23 68.36
C GLU A 50 -115.22 -35.02 67.77
N ALA A 51 -115.83 -33.83 67.79
CA ALA A 51 -115.17 -32.61 67.33
C ALA A 51 -113.95 -32.28 68.19
N LYS A 52 -114.00 -32.50 69.51
CA LYS A 52 -112.83 -32.37 70.40
C LYS A 52 -111.76 -33.42 70.08
N LEU A 53 -112.12 -34.67 69.86
CA LEU A 53 -111.19 -35.76 69.51
C LEU A 53 -110.58 -35.55 68.11
N MET A 54 -111.39 -35.15 67.14
CA MET A 54 -110.96 -34.80 65.77
C MET A 54 -110.08 -33.56 65.79
N HIS A 55 -110.42 -32.53 66.57
CA HIS A 55 -109.57 -31.37 66.78
C HIS A 55 -108.25 -31.77 67.46
N HIS A 56 -108.28 -32.69 68.43
CA HIS A 56 -107.06 -33.18 69.07
C HIS A 56 -106.20 -33.99 68.10
N ALA A 57 -106.81 -34.84 67.26
CA ALA A 57 -106.12 -35.60 66.22
C ALA A 57 -105.59 -34.71 65.07
N MET A 58 -106.32 -33.66 64.71
CA MET A 58 -105.88 -32.65 63.75
C MET A 58 -104.72 -31.83 64.31
N GLU A 59 -104.75 -31.46 65.58
CA GLU A 59 -103.64 -30.75 66.22
C GLU A 59 -102.41 -31.64 66.37
N GLN A 60 -102.58 -32.94 66.65
CA GLN A 60 -101.49 -33.92 66.59
C GLN A 60 -100.92 -34.09 65.18
N LYS A 61 -101.77 -34.13 64.13
CA LYS A 61 -101.33 -34.19 62.72
C LYS A 61 -100.59 -32.91 62.30
N LYS A 62 -101.07 -31.76 62.76
CA LYS A 62 -100.45 -30.45 62.54
C LYS A 62 -99.11 -30.36 63.26
N GLU A 63 -99.01 -30.77 64.52
CA GLU A 63 -97.75 -30.85 65.26
C GLU A 63 -96.76 -31.83 64.62
N THR A 64 -97.21 -33.01 64.19
CA THR A 64 -96.32 -33.99 63.53
C THR A 64 -95.86 -33.53 62.16
N PHE A 65 -96.72 -32.85 61.40
CA PHE A 65 -96.32 -32.18 60.15
C PHE A 65 -95.35 -31.02 60.42
N GLN A 66 -95.60 -30.22 61.45
CA GLN A 66 -94.75 -29.10 61.84
C GLN A 66 -93.37 -29.58 62.29
N ARG A 67 -93.28 -30.59 63.15
CA ARG A 67 -92.01 -31.24 63.53
C ARG A 67 -91.27 -31.83 62.33
N ARG A 68 -91.99 -32.42 61.36
CA ARG A 68 -91.39 -32.97 60.13
C ARG A 68 -90.89 -31.87 59.21
N MET A 69 -91.62 -30.76 59.10
CA MET A 69 -91.22 -29.57 58.34
C MET A 69 -90.00 -28.91 58.99
N GLU A 70 -89.96 -28.79 60.31
CA GLU A 70 -88.80 -28.32 61.07
C GLU A 70 -87.57 -29.20 60.82
N THR A 71 -87.72 -30.52 60.85
CA THR A 71 -86.62 -31.45 60.56
C THR A 71 -86.12 -31.32 59.12
N LEU A 72 -87.03 -31.17 58.16
CA LEU A 72 -86.69 -30.92 56.75
C LEU A 72 -85.99 -29.57 56.57
N ASN A 73 -86.46 -28.53 57.26
CA ASN A 73 -85.88 -27.20 57.20
C ASN A 73 -84.46 -27.20 57.79
N LEU A 74 -84.26 -27.84 58.95
CA LEU A 74 -82.93 -28.05 59.54
C LEU A 74 -82.00 -28.79 58.57
N ARG A 75 -82.49 -29.83 57.88
CA ARG A 75 -81.69 -30.59 56.91
C ARG A 75 -81.36 -29.79 55.64
N TRP A 76 -82.28 -28.93 55.19
CA TRP A 76 -82.03 -27.98 54.10
C TRP A 76 -81.01 -26.91 54.51
N GLU A 77 -81.09 -26.38 55.72
CA GLU A 77 -80.10 -25.47 56.29
C GLU A 77 -78.72 -26.15 56.40
N GLU A 78 -78.64 -27.38 56.90
CA GLU A 78 -77.40 -28.16 56.95
C GLU A 78 -76.80 -28.42 55.56
N LEU A 79 -77.63 -28.74 54.56
CA LEU A 79 -77.17 -28.91 53.18
C LEU A 79 -76.67 -27.59 52.59
N GLY A 80 -77.36 -26.48 52.86
CA GLY A 80 -76.90 -25.14 52.47
C GLY A 80 -75.56 -24.77 53.09
N VAL A 81 -75.37 -25.09 54.38
CA VAL A 81 -74.08 -24.92 55.07
C VAL A 81 -72.99 -25.80 54.45
N LYS A 82 -73.28 -27.08 54.15
CA LYS A 82 -72.31 -28.00 53.51
C LYS A 82 -71.95 -27.57 52.09
N GLU A 83 -72.92 -27.10 51.30
CA GLU A 83 -72.67 -26.57 49.96
C GLU A 83 -71.80 -25.30 50.02
N ALA A 84 -72.11 -24.37 50.94
CA ALA A 84 -71.31 -23.18 51.17
C ALA A 84 -69.87 -23.52 51.60
N GLN A 85 -69.70 -24.51 52.48
CA GLN A 85 -68.38 -25.03 52.87
C GLN A 85 -67.63 -25.62 51.68
N LEU A 86 -68.28 -26.43 50.85
CA LEU A 86 -67.66 -27.04 49.67
C LEU A 86 -67.20 -25.97 48.67
N LYS A 87 -68.06 -24.97 48.39
CA LYS A 87 -67.71 -23.83 47.54
C LYS A 87 -66.53 -23.05 48.12
N ALA A 88 -66.50 -22.81 49.42
CA ALA A 88 -65.37 -22.16 50.08
C ALA A 88 -64.07 -22.98 49.99
N HIS A 89 -64.16 -24.31 50.10
CA HIS A 89 -63.01 -25.21 49.92
C HIS A 89 -62.49 -25.20 48.48
N ILE A 90 -63.37 -25.27 47.48
CA ILE A 90 -63.00 -25.19 46.06
C ILE A 90 -62.30 -23.86 45.77
N GLN A 91 -62.86 -22.74 46.23
CA GLN A 91 -62.24 -21.42 46.06
C GLN A 91 -60.84 -21.34 46.70
N LYS A 92 -60.68 -21.88 47.91
CA LYS A 92 -59.37 -21.97 48.58
C LYS A 92 -58.39 -22.85 47.80
N PHE A 93 -58.86 -23.97 47.23
CA PHE A 93 -58.02 -24.89 46.45
C PHE A 93 -57.58 -24.28 45.12
N GLU A 94 -58.51 -23.62 44.40
CA GLU A 94 -58.19 -22.85 43.19
C GLU A 94 -57.22 -21.70 43.48
N GLN A 95 -57.39 -20.99 44.61
CA GLN A 95 -56.44 -19.99 45.06
C GLN A 95 -55.06 -20.62 45.33
N PHE A 96 -55.01 -21.76 46.03
CA PHE A 96 -53.76 -22.48 46.30
C PHE A 96 -53.05 -22.93 45.00
N ILE A 97 -53.78 -23.47 44.02
CA ILE A 97 -53.22 -23.85 42.71
C ILE A 97 -52.66 -22.63 42.00
N ARG A 98 -53.41 -21.52 41.94
CA ARG A 98 -52.97 -20.27 41.30
C ARG A 98 -51.71 -19.72 41.96
N GLU A 99 -51.67 -19.69 43.29
CA GLU A 99 -50.49 -19.22 44.04
C GLU A 99 -49.28 -20.14 43.85
N ASN A 100 -49.48 -21.46 43.83
CA ASN A 100 -48.41 -22.42 43.59
C ASN A 100 -47.85 -22.30 42.16
N ASP A 101 -48.71 -22.20 41.15
CA ASP A 101 -48.26 -22.01 39.77
C ASP A 101 -47.56 -20.65 39.58
N GLN A 102 -48.03 -19.59 40.25
CA GLN A 102 -47.28 -18.32 40.31
C GLN A 102 -45.90 -18.48 40.95
N LYS A 103 -45.77 -19.23 42.05
CA LYS A 103 -44.46 -19.52 42.67
C LYS A 103 -43.58 -20.32 41.70
N ARG A 104 -44.12 -21.33 41.02
CA ARG A 104 -43.43 -22.13 40.00
C ARG A 104 -42.93 -21.25 38.84
N ILE A 105 -43.78 -20.40 38.29
CA ILE A 105 -43.43 -19.48 37.21
C ILE A 105 -42.34 -18.50 37.65
N ARG A 106 -42.44 -17.93 38.86
CA ARG A 106 -41.39 -17.03 39.39
C ARG A 106 -40.05 -17.76 39.56
N ALA A 107 -40.07 -18.97 40.11
CA ALA A 107 -38.87 -19.80 40.27
C ALA A 107 -38.24 -20.14 38.92
N LEU A 108 -39.04 -20.56 37.93
CA LEU A 108 -38.58 -20.85 36.57
C LEU A 108 -38.00 -19.61 35.87
N LYS A 109 -38.67 -18.44 35.99
CA LYS A 109 -38.15 -17.18 35.45
C LYS A 109 -36.81 -16.80 36.09
N LYS A 110 -36.67 -16.95 37.41
CA LYS A 110 -35.41 -16.68 38.12
C LYS A 110 -34.31 -17.63 37.66
N ALA A 111 -34.59 -18.93 37.60
CA ALA A 111 -33.63 -19.93 37.14
C ALA A 111 -33.19 -19.70 35.68
N ASN A 112 -34.10 -19.33 34.79
CA ASN A 112 -33.75 -19.01 33.40
C ASN A 112 -32.92 -17.73 33.29
N LYS A 113 -33.25 -16.66 34.04
CA LYS A 113 -32.42 -15.45 34.08
C LYS A 113 -31.01 -15.76 34.57
N GLU A 114 -30.87 -16.58 35.60
CA GLU A 114 -29.57 -16.94 36.17
C GLU A 114 -28.74 -17.82 35.21
N ARG A 115 -29.38 -18.76 34.49
CA ARG A 115 -28.73 -19.53 33.43
C ARG A 115 -28.24 -18.65 32.29
N GLU A 116 -29.04 -17.67 31.87
CA GLU A 116 -28.68 -16.75 30.80
C GLU A 116 -27.53 -15.83 31.20
N LEU A 117 -27.57 -15.25 32.41
CA LEU A 117 -26.45 -14.49 32.96
C LEU A 117 -25.17 -15.33 33.05
N LYS A 118 -25.28 -16.58 33.50
CA LYS A 118 -24.13 -17.50 33.53
C LYS A 118 -23.59 -17.76 32.13
N ARG A 119 -24.45 -17.92 31.11
CA ARG A 119 -24.05 -18.11 29.71
C ARG A 119 -23.29 -16.89 29.19
N GLN A 120 -23.79 -15.68 29.43
CA GLN A 120 -23.15 -14.43 29.04
C GLN A 120 -21.78 -14.26 29.72
N CYS A 121 -21.73 -14.44 31.04
CA CYS A 121 -20.49 -14.37 31.82
C CYS A 121 -19.46 -15.42 31.36
N MET A 122 -19.89 -16.64 31.03
CA MET A 122 -18.98 -17.67 30.47
C MET A 122 -18.41 -17.26 29.11
N GLN A 123 -19.22 -16.66 28.23
CA GLN A 123 -18.75 -16.17 26.93
C GLN A 123 -17.73 -15.04 27.07
N GLU A 124 -18.01 -14.08 27.95
CA GLU A 124 -17.07 -12.99 28.25
C GLU A 124 -15.77 -13.52 28.86
N LEU A 125 -15.85 -14.46 29.80
CA LEU A 125 -14.68 -15.12 30.38
C LEU A 125 -13.84 -15.83 29.33
N THR A 126 -14.46 -16.52 28.37
CA THR A 126 -13.72 -17.17 27.28
C THR A 126 -13.03 -16.18 26.36
N LYS A 127 -13.69 -15.06 26.03
CA LYS A 127 -13.09 -14.00 25.20
C LYS A 127 -11.91 -13.35 25.92
N ALA A 128 -12.10 -12.94 27.17
CA ALA A 128 -11.04 -12.35 27.99
C ALA A 128 -9.83 -13.30 28.16
N LYS A 129 -10.07 -14.60 28.32
CA LYS A 129 -8.99 -15.60 28.37
C LYS A 129 -8.21 -15.70 27.05
N GLN A 130 -8.89 -15.66 25.91
CA GLN A 130 -8.26 -15.68 24.60
C GLN A 130 -7.42 -14.41 24.36
N GLU A 131 -7.97 -13.24 24.66
CA GLU A 131 -7.27 -11.96 24.54
C GLU A 131 -6.03 -11.91 25.43
N MET A 132 -6.16 -12.35 26.68
CA MET A 132 -5.04 -12.39 27.60
C MET A 132 -3.96 -13.38 27.16
N ALA A 133 -4.32 -14.50 26.53
CA ALA A 133 -3.35 -15.42 25.94
C ALA A 133 -2.63 -14.80 24.73
N ALA A 134 -3.36 -14.11 23.85
CA ALA A 134 -2.78 -13.41 22.70
C ALA A 134 -1.81 -12.30 23.13
N LEU A 135 -2.21 -11.47 24.11
CA LEU A 135 -1.36 -10.42 24.66
C LEU A 135 -0.10 -10.97 25.33
N ARG A 136 -0.19 -12.12 26.02
CA ARG A 136 0.99 -12.78 26.59
C ARG A 136 1.96 -13.23 25.51
N LEU A 137 1.46 -13.77 24.40
CA LEU A 137 2.30 -14.22 23.29
C LEU A 137 2.98 -13.03 22.60
N GLU A 138 2.26 -11.93 22.38
CA GLU A 138 2.85 -10.70 21.84
C GLU A 138 3.90 -10.11 22.79
N HIS A 139 3.62 -10.07 24.09
CA HIS A 139 4.61 -9.62 25.08
C HIS A 139 5.87 -10.49 25.06
N GLN A 140 5.73 -11.83 25.01
CA GLN A 140 6.86 -12.74 24.91
C GLN A 140 7.67 -12.50 23.63
N ARG A 141 6.99 -12.31 22.48
CA ARG A 141 7.63 -12.00 21.19
C ARG A 141 8.42 -10.70 21.24
N LEU A 142 7.82 -9.64 21.79
CA LEU A 142 8.47 -8.33 21.92
C LEU A 142 9.63 -8.37 22.92
N SER A 143 9.47 -9.08 24.03
CA SER A 143 10.52 -9.26 25.03
C SER A 143 11.72 -10.01 24.45
N ALA A 144 11.49 -11.09 23.69
CA ALA A 144 12.55 -11.82 23.00
C ALA A 144 13.34 -10.90 22.04
N LYS A 145 12.63 -10.11 21.21
CA LYS A 145 13.28 -9.12 20.33
C LYS A 145 14.08 -8.09 21.12
N LEU A 146 13.55 -7.57 22.22
CA LEU A 146 14.25 -6.59 23.05
C LEU A 146 15.54 -7.17 23.65
N GLN A 147 15.53 -8.46 24.02
CA GLN A 147 16.73 -9.16 24.45
C GLN A 147 17.74 -9.35 23.31
N GLU A 148 17.29 -9.74 22.11
CA GLU A 148 18.14 -9.81 20.91
C GLU A 148 18.81 -8.47 20.60
N TYR A 149 18.05 -7.37 20.68
CA TYR A 149 18.58 -6.03 20.41
C TYR A 149 19.40 -5.42 21.56
N SER A 150 19.43 -6.05 22.73
CA SER A 150 20.14 -5.53 23.91
C SER A 150 21.64 -5.34 23.68
N ILE A 151 22.24 -6.15 22.81
CA ILE A 151 23.66 -6.06 22.45
C ILE A 151 23.94 -4.73 21.74
N PHE A 152 23.08 -4.33 20.80
CA PHE A 152 23.23 -3.07 20.08
C PHE A 152 23.00 -1.87 20.98
N ASN A 153 22.01 -1.95 21.89
CA ASN A 153 21.79 -0.87 22.84
C ASN A 153 23.01 -0.69 23.75
N LYS A 154 23.54 -1.76 24.34
CA LYS A 154 24.77 -1.71 25.16
C LYS A 154 25.98 -1.18 24.40
N TYR A 155 26.09 -1.53 23.11
CA TYR A 155 27.14 -0.98 22.26
C TYR A 155 26.97 0.54 22.08
N LEU A 156 25.76 1.00 21.76
CA LEU A 156 25.47 2.43 21.58
C LEU A 156 25.63 3.22 22.88
N GLU A 157 25.23 2.67 24.01
CA GLU A 157 25.49 3.24 25.35
C GLU A 157 27.00 3.45 25.57
N LYS A 158 27.84 2.45 25.25
CA LYS A 158 29.31 2.60 25.32
C LYS A 158 29.84 3.66 24.35
N VAL A 159 29.26 3.76 23.15
CA VAL A 159 29.66 4.80 22.19
C VAL A 159 29.36 6.18 22.76
N VAL A 160 28.17 6.38 23.34
CA VAL A 160 27.77 7.60 24.04
C VAL A 160 28.76 7.91 25.16
N GLU A 161 29.05 6.95 26.06
CA GLU A 161 30.02 7.10 27.16
C GLU A 161 31.41 7.55 26.69
N SER A 162 31.83 7.11 25.49
CA SER A 162 33.13 7.43 24.92
C SER A 162 33.15 8.70 24.05
N SER A 163 32.01 9.37 23.89
CA SER A 163 31.81 10.47 22.95
C SER A 163 31.35 11.76 23.63
N GLU A 164 31.23 12.83 22.84
CA GLU A 164 30.70 14.12 23.27
C GLU A 164 29.16 14.19 23.28
N PHE A 165 28.48 13.13 22.85
CA PHE A 165 27.02 13.06 22.79
C PHE A 165 26.43 12.61 24.11
N GLU A 166 25.27 13.16 24.47
CA GLU A 166 24.58 12.79 25.73
C GLU A 166 23.63 11.61 25.52
N GLU A 167 23.06 11.48 24.31
CA GLU A 167 22.07 10.46 23.99
C GLU A 167 22.40 9.66 22.72
N ILE A 168 21.96 8.40 22.70
CA ILE A 168 22.14 7.48 21.55
C ILE A 168 21.54 8.06 20.27
N HIS A 169 20.41 8.77 20.39
CA HIS A 169 19.73 9.33 19.22
C HIS A 169 20.56 10.43 18.53
N GLU A 170 21.37 11.18 19.29
CA GLU A 170 22.28 12.19 18.76
C GLU A 170 23.43 11.55 17.96
N VAL A 171 23.98 10.44 18.47
CA VAL A 171 24.98 9.63 17.76
C VAL A 171 24.43 9.13 16.43
N ILE A 172 23.20 8.61 16.43
CA ILE A 172 22.52 8.13 15.22
C ILE A 172 22.27 9.28 14.24
N ALA A 173 21.80 10.43 14.73
CA ALA A 173 21.58 11.61 13.91
C ALA A 173 22.89 12.07 13.26
N ARG A 174 23.98 12.18 14.04
CA ARG A 174 25.31 12.53 13.54
C ARG A 174 25.79 11.54 12.49
N TYR A 175 25.64 10.24 12.74
CA TYR A 175 26.00 9.19 11.78
C TYR A 175 25.23 9.37 10.47
N ASN A 176 23.91 9.58 10.52
CA ASN A 176 23.09 9.76 9.33
C ASN A 176 23.52 11.00 8.52
N THR A 177 23.78 12.12 9.20
CA THR A 177 24.31 13.34 8.53
C THR A 177 25.68 13.07 7.92
N LEU A 178 26.58 12.35 8.61
CA LEU A 178 27.90 12.03 8.11
C LEU A 178 27.85 11.11 6.88
N VAL A 179 26.97 10.10 6.89
CA VAL A 179 26.76 9.21 5.74
C VAL A 179 26.21 9.99 4.55
N SER A 180 25.23 10.88 4.77
CA SER A 180 24.70 11.74 3.71
C SER A 180 25.80 12.65 3.13
N MET A 181 26.54 13.37 3.98
CA MET A 181 27.64 14.21 3.53
C MET A 181 28.73 13.42 2.81
N HIS A 182 29.05 12.21 3.28
CA HIS A 182 30.02 11.34 2.62
C HIS A 182 29.56 10.96 1.21
N HIS A 183 28.28 10.64 1.04
CA HIS A 183 27.70 10.34 -0.26
C HIS A 183 27.78 11.56 -1.20
N ASP A 184 27.39 12.73 -0.72
CA ASP A 184 27.42 13.98 -1.50
C ASP A 184 28.86 14.35 -1.92
N LEU A 185 29.83 14.21 -0.99
CA LEU A 185 31.24 14.46 -1.27
C LEU A 185 31.81 13.46 -2.28
N MET A 186 31.46 12.17 -2.17
CA MET A 186 31.87 11.14 -3.12
C MET A 186 31.33 11.43 -4.52
N GLN A 187 30.05 11.82 -4.63
CA GLN A 187 29.46 12.20 -5.91
C GLN A 187 30.17 13.43 -6.50
N SER A 188 30.38 14.48 -5.70
CA SER A 188 31.07 15.69 -6.15
C SER A 188 32.50 15.42 -6.61
N ALA A 189 33.23 14.56 -5.88
CA ALA A 189 34.57 14.14 -6.25
C ALA A 189 34.58 13.37 -7.59
N GLN A 190 33.63 12.46 -7.79
CA GLN A 190 33.47 11.74 -9.05
C GLN A 190 33.16 12.69 -10.22
N GLU A 191 32.22 13.61 -10.06
CA GLU A 191 31.89 14.60 -11.09
C GLU A 191 33.08 15.51 -11.42
N GLY A 192 33.85 15.89 -10.39
CA GLY A 192 35.10 16.64 -10.55
C GLY A 192 36.14 15.86 -11.36
N GLN A 193 36.33 14.58 -11.03
CA GLN A 193 37.25 13.69 -11.75
C GLN A 193 36.83 13.54 -13.21
N GLU A 194 35.55 13.33 -13.50
CA GLU A 194 35.07 13.24 -14.89
C GLU A 194 35.28 14.54 -15.65
N LYS A 195 35.09 15.71 -15.02
CA LYS A 195 35.38 17.01 -15.65
C LYS A 195 36.86 17.14 -16.02
N VAL A 196 37.75 16.71 -15.13
CA VAL A 196 39.20 16.69 -15.36
C VAL A 196 39.55 15.75 -16.51
N GLU A 197 39.04 14.52 -16.51
CA GLU A 197 39.31 13.56 -17.59
C GLU A 197 38.76 14.02 -18.94
N ARG A 198 37.56 14.62 -18.97
CA ARG A 198 37.02 15.26 -20.18
C ARG A 198 37.89 16.42 -20.66
N ALA A 199 38.46 17.22 -19.76
CA ALA A 199 39.36 18.31 -20.13
C ALA A 199 40.70 17.80 -20.66
N LYS A 200 41.26 16.76 -20.03
CA LYS A 200 42.49 16.08 -20.51
C LYS A 200 42.29 15.49 -21.90
N ALA A 201 41.16 14.80 -22.14
CA ALA A 201 40.85 14.23 -23.45
C ALA A 201 40.76 15.31 -24.54
N ARG A 202 40.07 16.43 -24.26
CA ARG A 202 40.02 17.57 -25.19
C ARG A 202 41.39 18.17 -25.47
N LEU A 203 42.22 18.31 -24.44
CA LEU A 203 43.58 18.82 -24.60
C LEU A 203 44.46 17.87 -25.42
N ALA A 204 44.35 16.56 -25.21
CA ALA A 204 45.09 15.56 -25.97
C ALA A 204 44.71 15.61 -27.45
N HIS A 205 43.40 15.65 -27.75
CA HIS A 205 42.90 15.79 -29.13
C HIS A 205 43.42 17.06 -29.79
N TYR A 206 43.30 18.20 -29.11
CA TYR A 206 43.78 19.48 -29.65
C TYR A 206 45.29 19.47 -29.92
N LYS A 207 46.08 18.81 -29.05
CA LYS A 207 47.52 18.67 -29.28
C LYS A 207 47.81 17.82 -30.52
N GLU A 208 47.13 16.68 -30.66
CA GLU A 208 47.27 15.82 -31.84
C GLU A 208 46.91 16.57 -33.13
N GLU A 209 45.79 17.28 -33.16
CA GLU A 209 45.40 18.13 -34.31
C GLU A 209 46.46 19.19 -34.64
N LYS A 210 47.06 19.82 -33.62
CA LYS A 210 48.10 20.83 -33.83
C LYS A 210 49.44 20.24 -34.25
N ASP A 211 49.80 19.07 -33.74
CA ASP A 211 50.99 18.35 -34.18
C ASP A 211 50.85 17.93 -35.66
N ASP A 212 49.66 17.49 -36.08
CA ASP A 212 49.34 17.19 -37.47
C ASP A 212 49.43 18.44 -38.38
N GLU A 213 48.86 19.58 -37.94
CA GLU A 213 49.00 20.86 -38.66
C GLU A 213 50.47 21.28 -38.81
N ILE A 214 51.28 21.13 -37.75
CA ILE A 214 52.72 21.43 -37.79
C ILE A 214 53.43 20.52 -38.80
N LEU A 215 53.12 19.22 -38.81
CA LEU A 215 53.68 18.27 -39.77
C LEU A 215 53.31 18.65 -41.20
N GLN A 216 52.06 19.05 -41.44
CA GLN A 216 51.62 19.53 -42.75
C GLN A 216 52.41 20.77 -43.19
N HIS A 217 52.55 21.78 -42.33
CA HIS A 217 53.32 22.98 -42.64
C HIS A 217 54.81 22.70 -42.85
N ASN A 218 55.40 21.76 -42.10
CA ASN A 218 56.79 21.35 -42.29
C ASN A 218 56.98 20.70 -43.66
N ASN A 219 56.07 19.81 -44.07
CA ASN A 219 56.09 19.22 -45.41
C ASN A 219 55.97 20.27 -46.52
N GLU A 220 55.08 21.27 -46.35
CA GLU A 220 54.95 22.38 -47.29
C GLU A 220 56.23 23.23 -47.36
N LEU A 221 56.85 23.53 -46.21
CA LEU A 221 58.10 24.25 -46.11
C LEU A 221 59.22 23.50 -46.84
N ALA A 222 59.38 22.20 -46.61
CA ALA A 222 60.36 21.36 -47.29
C ALA A 222 60.14 21.37 -48.82
N ARG A 223 58.88 21.30 -49.27
CA ARG A 223 58.54 21.38 -50.70
C ARG A 223 58.91 22.74 -51.31
N LEU A 224 58.65 23.84 -50.59
CA LEU A 224 59.01 25.19 -51.03
C LEU A 224 60.53 25.38 -51.06
N GLN A 225 61.25 24.89 -50.05
CA GLN A 225 62.71 24.89 -49.97
C GLN A 225 63.32 24.18 -51.18
N MET A 226 62.85 22.97 -51.50
CA MET A 226 63.31 22.23 -52.68
C MET A 226 63.07 22.99 -53.99
N ARG A 227 61.93 23.68 -54.13
CA ARG A 227 61.65 24.52 -55.30
C ARG A 227 62.58 25.72 -55.37
N PHE A 228 62.83 26.37 -54.24
CA PHE A 228 63.76 27.49 -54.15
C PHE A 228 65.18 27.07 -54.52
N ASP A 229 65.68 25.97 -53.96
CA ASP A 229 67.02 25.46 -54.24
C ASP A 229 67.20 25.06 -55.71
N ARG A 230 66.18 24.48 -56.34
CA ARG A 230 66.16 24.21 -57.79
C ARG A 230 66.25 25.50 -58.60
N ALA A 231 65.38 26.47 -58.31
CA ALA A 231 65.38 27.75 -59.02
C ALA A 231 66.72 28.48 -58.86
N ARG A 232 67.30 28.46 -57.66
CA ARG A 232 68.62 29.02 -57.37
C ARG A 232 69.73 28.29 -58.16
N SER A 233 69.69 26.97 -58.24
CA SER A 233 70.63 26.20 -59.06
C SER A 233 70.52 26.58 -60.54
N ASP A 234 69.30 26.72 -61.06
CA ASP A 234 69.08 27.13 -62.45
C ASP A 234 69.63 28.54 -62.72
N VAL A 235 69.42 29.49 -61.79
CA VAL A 235 69.99 30.84 -61.89
C VAL A 235 71.51 30.78 -62.02
N ILE A 236 72.20 30.01 -61.18
CA ILE A 236 73.67 29.87 -61.25
C ILE A 236 74.11 29.31 -62.61
N ILE A 237 73.40 28.32 -63.16
CA ILE A 237 73.70 27.75 -64.48
C ILE A 237 73.55 28.82 -65.57
N TRP A 238 72.46 29.59 -65.54
CA TRP A 238 72.22 30.64 -66.53
C TRP A 238 73.18 31.82 -66.40
N GLU A 239 73.54 32.23 -65.19
CA GLU A 239 74.56 33.26 -64.95
C GLU A 239 75.92 32.84 -65.50
N SER A 240 76.33 31.60 -65.28
CA SER A 240 77.58 31.05 -65.84
C SER A 240 77.56 31.05 -67.38
N ARG A 241 76.45 30.60 -67.98
CA ARG A 241 76.28 30.60 -69.44
C ARG A 241 76.28 32.02 -70.00
N TRP A 242 75.62 32.95 -69.33
CA TRP A 242 75.59 34.37 -69.69
C TRP A 242 76.99 34.99 -69.63
N ALA A 243 77.74 34.76 -68.55
CA ALA A 243 79.11 35.21 -68.40
C ALA A 243 80.03 34.66 -69.51
N HIS A 244 79.85 33.39 -69.90
CA HIS A 244 80.58 32.80 -71.01
C HIS A 244 80.28 33.47 -72.36
N ILE A 245 78.99 33.75 -72.63
CA ILE A 245 78.56 34.47 -73.83
C ILE A 245 79.16 35.89 -73.83
N GLN A 246 79.06 36.62 -72.71
CA GLN A 246 79.62 37.95 -72.57
C GLN A 246 81.13 37.98 -72.78
N ASN A 247 81.89 37.05 -72.18
CA ASN A 247 83.34 36.96 -72.35
C ASN A 247 83.69 36.65 -73.82
N THR A 248 82.97 35.73 -74.45
CA THR A 248 83.17 35.41 -75.87
C THR A 248 82.87 36.61 -76.77
N ALA A 249 81.79 37.35 -76.49
CA ALA A 249 81.45 38.57 -77.21
C ALA A 249 82.55 39.64 -77.01
N ALA A 250 83.00 39.87 -75.78
CA ALA A 250 84.09 40.80 -75.48
C ALA A 250 85.38 40.44 -76.23
N LYS A 251 85.77 39.16 -76.25
CA LYS A 251 86.94 38.68 -77.02
C LYS A 251 86.78 38.92 -78.52
N LYS A 252 85.60 38.64 -79.09
CA LYS A 252 85.31 38.88 -80.53
C LYS A 252 85.32 40.38 -80.85
N THR A 253 84.73 41.21 -79.99
CA THR A 253 84.76 42.68 -80.14
C THR A 253 86.17 43.22 -80.07
N LEU A 254 87.00 42.73 -79.14
CA LEU A 254 88.41 43.11 -79.04
C LEU A 254 89.18 42.71 -80.29
N LEU A 255 89.05 41.45 -80.73
CA LEU A 255 89.72 40.95 -81.94
C LEU A 255 89.30 41.76 -83.17
N LEU A 256 88.01 42.04 -83.34
CA LEU A 256 87.51 42.90 -84.40
C LEU A 256 88.12 44.29 -84.33
N GLY A 257 88.17 44.91 -83.13
CA GLY A 257 88.85 46.19 -82.91
C GLY A 257 90.33 46.15 -83.27
N THR A 258 91.05 45.09 -82.90
CA THR A 258 92.46 44.90 -83.25
C THR A 258 92.66 44.77 -84.76
N ILE A 259 91.83 43.97 -85.45
CA ILE A 259 91.86 43.83 -86.91
C ILE A 259 91.62 45.19 -87.56
N LYS A 260 90.56 45.91 -87.13
CA LYS A 260 90.25 47.25 -87.64
C LYS A 260 91.44 48.21 -87.49
N MET A 261 92.08 48.23 -86.33
CA MET A 261 93.23 49.10 -86.07
C MET A 261 94.46 48.71 -86.89
N ALA A 262 94.77 47.41 -87.00
CA ALA A 262 95.88 46.93 -87.81
C ALA A 262 95.67 47.24 -89.30
N THR A 263 94.46 47.01 -89.81
CA THR A 263 94.05 47.40 -91.16
C THR A 263 94.20 48.89 -91.38
N LEU A 264 93.66 49.72 -90.47
CA LEU A 264 93.75 51.17 -90.58
C LEU A 264 95.21 51.64 -90.59
N ASN A 265 96.06 51.07 -89.73
CA ASN A 265 97.49 51.38 -89.69
C ASN A 265 98.19 51.01 -91.01
N LEU A 266 97.92 49.82 -91.56
CA LEU A 266 98.48 49.41 -92.85
C LEU A 266 97.98 50.29 -94.00
N PHE A 267 96.69 50.61 -94.02
CA PHE A 267 96.09 51.50 -95.00
C PHE A 267 96.75 52.88 -94.98
N GLN A 268 96.95 53.46 -93.79
CA GLN A 268 97.66 54.74 -93.64
C GLN A 268 99.09 54.69 -94.19
N ILE A 269 99.81 53.57 -94.02
CA ILE A 269 101.14 53.38 -94.61
C ILE A 269 101.06 53.35 -96.14
N VAL A 270 100.14 52.57 -96.70
CA VAL A 270 99.92 52.46 -98.16
C VAL A 270 99.53 53.81 -98.75
N SER A 271 98.54 54.50 -98.18
CA SER A 271 98.11 55.84 -98.61
C SER A 271 99.26 56.86 -98.56
N LYS A 272 100.13 56.79 -97.55
CA LYS A 272 101.31 57.66 -97.45
C LYS A 272 102.32 57.39 -98.57
N GLN A 273 102.50 56.14 -98.99
CA GLN A 273 103.39 55.78 -100.10
C GLN A 273 102.81 56.17 -101.46
N LEU A 274 101.50 56.05 -101.65
CA LEU A 274 100.81 56.47 -102.88
C LEU A 274 100.77 57.99 -103.09
N LYS A 275 101.08 58.80 -102.06
CA LYS A 275 100.93 60.28 -102.08
C LYS A 275 99.53 60.78 -102.49
N GLU A 276 98.51 59.91 -102.41
CA GLU A 276 97.12 60.27 -102.68
C GLU A 276 96.39 60.54 -101.37
N ALA A 277 95.66 61.65 -101.32
CA ALA A 277 94.70 61.91 -100.25
C ALA A 277 93.50 60.97 -100.45
N SER A 278 93.60 59.73 -99.98
CA SER A 278 92.56 58.72 -100.15
C SER A 278 91.24 59.15 -99.49
N SER A 279 90.14 59.06 -100.23
CA SER A 279 88.77 59.46 -99.81
C SER A 279 88.03 58.41 -98.97
N VAL A 280 88.73 57.38 -98.49
CA VAL A 280 88.14 56.24 -97.77
C VAL A 280 87.89 56.61 -96.30
N SER A 281 86.69 56.31 -95.80
CA SER A 281 86.31 56.56 -94.41
C SER A 281 87.15 55.74 -93.42
N LEU A 282 87.49 56.34 -92.28
CA LEU A 282 88.26 55.70 -91.20
C LEU A 282 87.54 54.48 -90.59
N GLU A 283 86.21 54.41 -90.69
CA GLU A 283 85.39 53.31 -90.16
C GLU A 283 85.12 52.20 -91.18
N ASP A 284 85.43 52.40 -92.46
CA ASP A 284 85.15 51.45 -93.54
C ASP A 284 86.32 50.49 -93.77
N THR A 285 86.46 49.53 -92.86
CA THR A 285 87.57 48.57 -92.84
C THR A 285 87.65 47.71 -94.10
N HIS A 286 86.53 47.42 -94.76
CA HIS A 286 86.52 46.60 -95.98
C HIS A 286 87.20 47.34 -97.13
N LYS A 287 86.82 48.60 -97.38
CA LYS A 287 87.48 49.41 -98.42
C LYS A 287 88.95 49.70 -98.12
N GLN A 288 89.32 49.81 -96.85
CA GLN A 288 90.72 49.91 -96.44
C GLN A 288 91.50 48.64 -96.79
N LEU A 289 90.92 47.46 -96.60
CA LEU A 289 91.55 46.20 -97.03
C LEU A 289 91.64 46.09 -98.55
N ASP A 290 90.59 46.48 -99.29
CA ASP A 290 90.59 46.44 -100.76
C ASP A 290 91.72 47.29 -101.35
N THR A 291 91.93 48.49 -100.81
CA THR A 291 93.01 49.39 -101.23
C THR A 291 94.40 48.85 -100.85
N ILE A 292 94.57 48.27 -99.66
CA ILE A 292 95.81 47.57 -99.29
C ILE A 292 96.07 46.38 -100.24
N GLN A 293 95.04 45.58 -100.55
CA GLN A 293 95.14 44.43 -101.43
C GLN A 293 95.55 44.85 -102.85
N GLN A 294 94.89 45.86 -103.41
CA GLN A 294 95.24 46.39 -104.72
C GLN A 294 96.71 46.83 -104.76
N PHE A 295 97.16 47.56 -103.74
CA PHE A 295 98.55 47.98 -103.66
C PHE A 295 99.56 46.82 -103.59
N ILE A 296 99.27 45.78 -102.80
CA ILE A 296 100.12 44.59 -102.71
C ILE A 296 100.14 43.83 -104.04
N GLN A 297 99.01 43.75 -104.74
CA GLN A 297 98.90 43.13 -106.06
C GLN A 297 99.72 43.90 -107.09
N ASP A 298 99.60 45.22 -107.12
CA ASP A 298 100.38 46.09 -108.00
C ASP A 298 101.89 45.92 -107.74
N LEU A 299 102.33 45.90 -106.48
CA LEU A 299 103.74 45.64 -106.14
C LEU A 299 104.20 44.24 -106.56
N SER A 300 103.34 43.23 -106.42
CA SER A 300 103.65 41.84 -106.80
C SER A 300 103.77 41.69 -108.31
N ASP A 301 102.89 42.36 -109.06
CA ASP A 301 102.92 42.39 -110.52
C ASP A 301 104.16 43.12 -111.03
N ILE A 302 104.49 44.28 -110.43
CA ILE A 302 105.75 45.00 -110.71
C ILE A 302 106.96 44.08 -110.42
N TRP A 303 106.98 43.39 -109.29
CA TRP A 303 108.07 42.50 -108.93
C TRP A 303 108.17 41.28 -109.86
N ALA A 304 107.04 40.71 -110.27
CA ALA A 304 106.99 39.61 -111.23
C ALA A 304 107.49 40.04 -112.62
N GLU A 305 107.19 41.27 -113.05
CA GLU A 305 107.77 41.87 -114.25
C GLU A 305 109.28 42.07 -114.13
N VAL A 306 109.77 42.59 -112.99
CA VAL A 306 111.21 42.76 -112.73
C VAL A 306 111.92 41.40 -112.76
N LYS A 307 111.34 40.37 -112.14
CA LYS A 307 111.90 39.01 -112.14
C LYS A 307 111.88 38.34 -113.52
N LYS A 308 110.82 38.58 -114.32
CA LYS A 308 110.79 38.14 -115.73
C LYS A 308 111.91 38.80 -116.53
N LYS A 309 112.18 40.09 -116.30
CA LYS A 309 113.29 40.82 -116.93
C LYS A 309 114.66 40.28 -116.49
N GLU A 310 114.84 39.92 -115.21
CA GLU A 310 116.06 39.24 -114.73
C GLU A 310 116.23 37.84 -115.34
N GLN A 311 115.18 37.03 -115.44
CA GLN A 311 115.27 35.68 -116.04
C GLN A 311 115.51 35.72 -117.56
N GLN A 312 115.08 36.79 -118.25
CA GLN A 312 115.42 37.03 -119.65
C GLN A 312 116.87 37.49 -119.85
N GLN A 313 117.52 38.07 -118.82
CA GLN A 313 118.96 38.38 -118.87
C GLN A 313 119.86 37.17 -118.62
N VAL A 314 119.37 36.09 -117.99
CA VAL A 314 120.16 34.86 -117.70
C VAL A 314 120.02 33.79 -118.81
N ARG A 315 119.22 34.04 -119.84
CA ARG A 315 119.05 33.14 -121.02
C ARG A 315 119.61 33.71 -122.34
N VAL A 316 120.45 34.74 -122.25
CA VAL A 316 121.46 35.09 -123.28
C VAL A 316 122.69 34.19 -123.08
#